data_AF-X8DA76-F1
#
_entry.id   AF-X8DA76-F1
#
_cell.length_a   1.000
_cell.length_b   1.000
_cell.length_c   1.000
_cell.angle_alpha   90.00
_cell.angle_beta   90.00
_cell.angle_gamma   90.00
#
_symmetry.space_group_name_H-M   'P 1'
#
loop_
_entity.id
_entity.type
_entity.pdbx_description
1 polymer ?
#
loop_
_entity_poly.entity_id
_entity_poly.type
_entity_poly.pdbx_seq_one_letter_code
_entity_poly.pdbx_strand_id
1 'polypeptide(L)'
;MEFFEQVTGRSYVEEKAKDNDAEVLALHEIVSSPVAAWEPYVTNGDWRRALDAWYAAAIELRDYYEDAQLRHRKAIADRLRRTQLEELRSKLKAATDEFWAEHYAKQINKAEACLLKYVEPHSPSDELYSRILRDELAASYHAGLTAGGETNDWLGWYRTRAARWDIPGSPENSWYARIKEQVDTRIRQLIVEPQRLIDAMEQLPTYWTEKQPPGSARG
;
A
#
# COMPACT_ATOMS: atom_id res chain seq x y z
N MET A 1 0.51 6.94 -32.43
CA MET A 1 0.57 8.13 -31.55
C MET A 1 -0.73 8.93 -31.62
N GLU A 2 -1.32 9.16 -32.80
CA GLU A 2 -2.60 9.87 -32.98
C GLU A 2 -3.82 9.25 -32.26
N PHE A 3 -3.82 7.93 -32.00
CA PHE A 3 -4.94 7.25 -31.35
C PHE A 3 -5.14 7.64 -29.87
N PHE A 4 -4.05 7.91 -29.13
CA PHE A 4 -4.14 8.30 -27.72
C PHE A 4 -4.65 9.74 -27.56
N GLU A 5 -4.22 10.63 -28.45
CA GLU A 5 -4.66 12.02 -28.53
C GLU A 5 -6.12 12.15 -28.98
N GLN A 6 -6.58 11.32 -29.93
CA GLN A 6 -7.99 11.31 -30.35
C GLN A 6 -8.96 10.81 -29.25
N VAL A 7 -8.52 9.92 -28.37
CA VAL A 7 -9.37 9.31 -27.33
C VAL A 7 -9.41 10.13 -26.05
N THR A 8 -8.29 10.76 -25.68
CA THR A 8 -8.15 11.44 -24.38
C THR A 8 -8.16 12.97 -24.48
N GLY A 9 -7.97 13.54 -25.67
CA GLY A 9 -7.81 14.97 -25.88
C GLY A 9 -6.52 15.54 -25.26
N ARG A 10 -5.58 14.70 -24.84
CA ARG A 10 -4.31 15.08 -24.20
C ARG A 10 -3.13 14.66 -25.06
N SER A 11 -2.10 15.51 -25.12
CA SER A 11 -0.89 15.17 -25.86
C SER A 11 -0.09 14.08 -25.16
N TYR A 12 0.23 13.03 -25.91
CA TYR A 12 1.05 11.91 -25.43
C TYR A 12 2.46 12.38 -25.00
N VAL A 13 2.96 13.45 -25.63
CA VAL A 13 4.29 14.02 -25.34
C VAL A 13 4.28 14.80 -24.02
N GLU A 14 3.20 15.54 -23.73
CA GLU A 14 3.07 16.32 -22.48
C GLU A 14 2.81 15.43 -21.26
N GLU A 15 2.05 14.34 -21.41
CA GLU A 15 1.80 13.39 -20.32
C GLU A 15 3.09 12.60 -20.00
N LYS A 16 3.83 12.18 -21.02
CA LYS A 16 5.14 11.54 -20.85
C LYS A 16 6.22 12.47 -20.28
N ALA A 17 6.15 13.78 -20.58
CA ALA A 17 7.04 14.77 -19.98
C ALA A 17 6.76 14.95 -18.47
N LYS A 18 5.49 14.89 -18.04
CA LYS A 18 5.12 14.94 -16.61
C LYS A 18 5.55 13.71 -15.83
N ASP A 19 5.48 12.53 -16.43
CA ASP A 19 6.00 11.29 -15.82
C ASP A 19 7.52 11.38 -15.60
N ASN A 20 8.25 11.98 -16.56
CA ASN A 20 9.69 12.22 -16.44
C ASN A 20 10.03 13.19 -15.29
N ASP A 21 9.21 14.23 -15.06
CA ASP A 21 9.41 15.18 -13.96
C ASP A 21 9.18 14.52 -12.59
N ALA A 22 8.17 13.66 -12.46
CA ALA A 22 7.89 12.94 -11.23
C ALA A 22 9.00 11.92 -10.89
N GLU A 23 9.50 11.20 -11.90
CA GLU A 23 10.62 10.26 -11.74
C GLU A 23 11.91 11.00 -11.35
N VAL A 24 12.22 12.13 -11.99
CA VAL A 24 13.40 12.95 -11.67
C VAL A 24 13.31 13.49 -10.23
N LEU A 25 12.14 13.95 -9.80
CA LEU A 25 11.93 14.40 -8.42
C LEU A 25 12.08 13.25 -7.41
N ALA A 26 11.50 12.08 -7.69
CA ALA A 26 11.62 10.91 -6.84
C ALA A 26 13.08 10.44 -6.73
N LEU A 27 13.81 10.41 -7.85
CA LEU A 27 15.24 10.08 -7.86
C LEU A 27 16.06 11.11 -7.08
N HIS A 28 15.79 12.40 -7.26
CA HIS A 28 16.46 13.44 -6.50
C HIS A 28 16.19 13.31 -4.99
N GLU A 29 14.95 13.05 -4.59
CA GLU A 29 14.57 12.82 -3.19
C GLU A 29 15.30 11.60 -2.62
N ILE A 30 15.34 10.47 -3.35
CA ILE A 30 16.08 9.27 -2.93
C ILE A 30 17.57 9.57 -2.77
N VAL A 31 18.19 10.25 -3.74
CA VAL A 31 19.63 10.54 -3.74
C VAL A 31 20.01 11.55 -2.66
N SER A 32 19.13 12.51 -2.36
CA SER A 32 19.35 13.53 -1.32
C SER A 32 18.89 13.12 0.07
N SER A 33 18.22 11.96 0.20
CA SER A 33 17.79 11.44 1.50
C SER A 33 18.98 11.08 2.37
N PRO A 34 18.91 11.32 3.70
CA PRO A 34 19.92 10.86 4.63
C PRO A 34 20.09 9.34 4.52
N VAL A 35 21.33 8.89 4.55
CA VAL A 35 21.68 7.46 4.58
C VAL A 35 20.99 6.80 5.77
N ALA A 36 20.14 5.81 5.50
CA ALA A 36 19.41 5.11 6.54
C ALA A 36 20.28 4.07 7.25
N ALA A 37 19.98 3.79 8.52
CA ALA A 37 20.77 2.86 9.34
C ALA A 37 20.71 1.39 8.86
N TRP A 38 19.83 1.05 7.93
CA TRP A 38 19.74 -0.26 7.28
C TRP A 38 20.45 -0.31 5.92
N GLU A 39 20.96 0.81 5.41
CA GLU A 39 21.61 0.84 4.10
C GLU A 39 22.95 0.08 4.08
N PRO A 40 23.40 -0.34 2.88
CA PRO A 40 24.66 -1.06 2.71
C PRO A 40 25.83 -0.42 3.45
N TYR A 41 26.54 -1.26 4.21
CA TYR A 41 27.77 -0.91 4.92
C TYR A 41 27.64 0.10 6.07
N VAL A 42 26.47 0.68 6.32
CA VAL A 42 26.26 1.68 7.39
C VAL A 42 26.49 1.09 8.77
N THR A 43 26.06 -0.15 8.98
CA THR A 43 26.26 -0.87 10.23
C THR A 43 27.59 -1.62 10.31
N ASN A 44 28.42 -1.54 9.27
CA ASN A 44 29.75 -2.16 9.21
C ASN A 44 29.77 -3.65 9.60
N GLY A 45 28.84 -4.43 9.02
CA GLY A 45 28.70 -5.86 9.28
C GLY A 45 27.85 -6.21 10.51
N ASP A 46 27.32 -5.22 11.25
CA ASP A 46 26.31 -5.44 12.28
C ASP A 46 24.94 -5.62 11.62
N TRP A 47 24.71 -6.85 11.13
CA TRP A 47 23.48 -7.23 10.43
C TRP A 47 22.25 -7.08 11.32
N ARG A 48 22.39 -7.28 12.64
CA ARG A 48 21.28 -7.24 13.59
C ARG A 48 20.72 -5.83 13.67
N ARG A 49 21.62 -4.85 13.81
CA ARG A 49 21.26 -3.43 13.81
C ARG A 49 20.66 -2.99 12.48
N ALA A 50 21.16 -3.50 11.35
CA ALA A 50 20.63 -3.17 10.03
C ALA A 50 19.20 -3.71 9.86
N LEU A 51 18.97 -4.96 10.29
CA LEU A 51 17.66 -5.60 10.26
C LEU A 51 16.64 -4.89 11.16
N ASP A 52 17.04 -4.48 12.37
CA ASP A 52 16.19 -3.68 13.27
C ASP A 52 15.81 -2.33 12.64
N ALA A 53 16.79 -1.63 12.08
CA ALA A 53 16.57 -0.35 11.42
C ALA A 53 15.67 -0.49 10.19
N TRP A 54 15.83 -1.56 9.41
CA TRP A 54 14.99 -1.85 8.26
C TRP A 54 13.55 -2.10 8.68
N TYR A 55 13.35 -2.94 9.71
CA TYR A 55 12.01 -3.27 10.19
C TYR A 55 11.28 -2.05 10.75
N ALA A 56 11.96 -1.22 11.55
CA ALA A 56 11.41 0.03 12.05
C ALA A 56 11.00 0.98 10.91
N ALA A 57 11.89 1.19 9.94
CA ALA A 57 11.61 2.04 8.79
C ALA A 57 10.46 1.49 7.91
N ALA A 58 10.35 0.17 7.76
CA ALA A 58 9.28 -0.46 7.01
C ALA A 58 7.91 -0.27 7.67
N ILE A 59 7.84 -0.32 9.01
CA ILE A 59 6.62 -0.02 9.76
C ILE A 59 6.25 1.46 9.64
N GLU A 60 7.21 2.38 9.83
CA GLU A 60 6.97 3.82 9.72
C GLU A 60 6.48 4.21 8.31
N LEU A 61 7.15 3.72 7.28
CA LEU A 61 6.75 3.94 5.88
C LEU A 61 5.32 3.46 5.64
N ARG A 62 4.97 2.33 6.25
CA ARG A 62 3.66 1.76 6.10
C ARG A 62 2.57 2.62 6.75
N ASP A 63 2.79 3.03 7.99
CA ASP A 63 1.88 3.89 8.72
C ASP A 63 1.69 5.21 7.98
N TYR A 64 2.77 5.76 7.42
CA TYR A 64 2.72 6.93 6.54
C TYR A 64 1.84 6.71 5.31
N TYR A 65 1.96 5.59 4.61
CA TYR A 65 1.14 5.29 3.43
C TYR A 65 -0.34 5.12 3.79
N GLU A 66 -0.65 4.44 4.90
CA GLU A 66 -2.02 4.25 5.37
C GLU A 66 -2.68 5.60 5.68
N ASP A 67 -1.95 6.49 6.37
CA ASP A 67 -2.38 7.85 6.64
C ASP A 67 -2.54 8.69 5.36
N ALA A 68 -1.60 8.60 4.42
CA ALA A 68 -1.65 9.31 3.16
C ALA A 68 -2.85 8.89 2.31
N GLN A 69 -3.13 7.58 2.23
CA GLN A 69 -4.32 7.06 1.55
C GLN A 69 -5.61 7.53 2.23
N LEU A 70 -5.66 7.54 3.57
CA LEU A 70 -6.82 8.05 4.29
C LEU A 70 -7.05 9.55 4.02
N ARG A 71 -5.99 10.37 4.05
CA ARG A 71 -6.06 11.80 3.71
C ARG A 71 -6.55 12.00 2.28
N HIS A 72 -6.01 11.24 1.33
CA HIS A 72 -6.39 11.34 -0.08
C HIS A 72 -7.87 11.01 -0.30
N ARG A 73 -8.37 9.94 0.31
CA ARG A 73 -9.78 9.55 0.24
C ARG A 73 -10.71 10.60 0.86
N LYS A 74 -10.35 11.13 2.03
CA LYS A 74 -11.08 12.25 2.66
C LYS A 74 -11.13 13.47 1.75
N ALA A 75 -10.01 13.85 1.14
CA ALA A 75 -9.96 14.99 0.22
C ALA A 75 -10.85 14.79 -1.03
N ILE A 76 -10.87 13.57 -1.61
CA ILE A 76 -11.78 13.23 -2.71
C ILE A 76 -13.22 13.35 -2.27
N ALA A 77 -13.56 12.77 -1.11
CA ALA A 77 -14.92 12.81 -0.62
C ALA A 77 -15.40 14.22 -0.29
N ASP A 78 -14.55 15.06 0.32
CA ASP A 78 -14.85 16.45 0.60
C ASP A 78 -15.00 17.27 -0.68
N ARG A 79 -14.26 16.94 -1.73
CA ARG A 79 -14.45 17.54 -3.06
C ARG A 79 -15.80 17.15 -3.66
N LEU A 80 -16.12 15.86 -3.67
CA LEU A 80 -17.40 15.35 -4.18
C LEU A 80 -18.60 15.94 -3.42
N ARG A 81 -18.51 16.05 -2.09
CA ARG A 81 -19.54 16.66 -1.25
C ARG A 81 -19.74 18.14 -1.61
N ARG A 82 -18.66 18.92 -1.69
CA ARG A 82 -18.73 20.35 -1.98
C ARG A 82 -19.20 20.67 -3.40
N THR A 83 -18.74 19.92 -4.41
CA THR A 83 -19.07 20.27 -5.80
C THR A 83 -20.36 19.61 -6.27
N GLN A 84 -20.48 18.29 -6.13
CA GLN A 84 -21.57 17.54 -6.76
C GLN A 84 -22.84 17.52 -5.91
N LEU A 85 -22.73 17.27 -4.61
CA LEU A 85 -23.92 17.18 -3.76
C LEU A 85 -24.58 18.55 -3.55
N GLU A 86 -23.80 19.61 -3.32
CA GLU A 86 -24.35 20.95 -3.16
C GLU A 86 -25.05 21.42 -4.44
N GLU A 87 -24.47 21.15 -5.62
CA GLU A 87 -25.10 21.44 -6.91
C GLU A 87 -26.41 20.67 -7.09
N LEU A 88 -26.43 19.36 -6.83
CA LEU A 88 -27.64 18.54 -6.94
C LEU A 88 -28.72 18.98 -5.95
N ARG A 89 -28.35 19.31 -4.71
CA ARG A 89 -29.29 19.84 -3.70
C ARG A 89 -29.84 21.20 -4.10
N SER A 90 -29.02 22.07 -4.70
CA SER A 90 -29.49 23.34 -5.25
C SER A 90 -30.48 23.13 -6.40
N LYS A 91 -30.19 22.20 -7.33
CA LYS A 91 -31.10 21.86 -8.44
C LYS A 91 -32.41 21.26 -7.95
N LEU A 92 -32.36 20.37 -6.94
CA LEU A 92 -33.55 19.85 -6.28
C LEU A 92 -34.42 20.96 -5.68
N LYS A 93 -33.81 21.93 -4.99
CA LYS A 93 -34.54 23.06 -4.39
C LYS A 93 -35.19 23.97 -5.43
N ALA A 94 -34.58 24.10 -6.61
CA ALA A 94 -35.09 24.92 -7.71
C ALA A 94 -36.09 24.18 -8.60
N ALA A 95 -36.24 22.87 -8.46
CA ALA A 95 -37.15 22.07 -9.27
C ALA A 95 -38.60 22.38 -8.90
N THR A 96 -39.36 22.88 -9.87
CA THR A 96 -40.80 23.12 -9.75
C THR A 96 -41.63 21.95 -10.26
N ASP A 97 -41.00 21.01 -10.95
CA ASP A 97 -41.61 19.86 -11.60
C ASP A 97 -41.23 18.57 -10.85
N GLU A 98 -42.22 17.70 -10.62
CA GLU A 98 -42.10 16.49 -9.82
C GLU A 98 -41.11 15.48 -10.42
N PHE A 99 -41.04 15.36 -11.75
CA PHE A 99 -40.11 14.46 -12.41
C PHE A 99 -38.65 14.86 -12.16
N TRP A 100 -38.34 16.16 -12.26
CA TRP A 100 -36.98 16.64 -11.99
C TRP A 100 -36.62 16.56 -10.51
N ALA A 101 -37.57 16.81 -9.61
CA ALA A 101 -37.35 16.64 -8.17
C ALA A 101 -37.00 15.18 -7.81
N GLU A 102 -37.76 14.21 -8.33
CA GLU A 102 -37.48 12.79 -8.12
C GLU A 102 -36.12 12.39 -8.73
N HIS A 103 -35.82 12.88 -9.94
CA HIS A 103 -34.55 12.62 -10.60
C HIS A 103 -33.35 13.10 -9.76
N TYR A 104 -33.37 14.33 -9.25
CA TYR A 104 -32.29 14.86 -8.43
C TYR A 104 -32.17 14.16 -7.07
N ALA A 105 -33.30 13.82 -6.43
CA ALA A 105 -33.28 13.05 -5.19
C ALA A 105 -32.59 11.68 -5.39
N LYS A 106 -32.87 10.99 -6.49
CA LYS A 106 -32.21 9.73 -6.84
C LYS A 106 -30.70 9.90 -7.07
N GLN A 107 -30.29 10.99 -7.73
CA GLN A 107 -28.86 11.28 -7.92
C GLN A 107 -28.15 11.61 -6.61
N ILE A 108 -28.78 12.37 -5.70
CA ILE A 108 -28.26 12.66 -4.37
C ILE A 108 -28.05 11.36 -3.60
N ASN A 109 -29.05 10.49 -3.54
CA ASN A 109 -28.94 9.20 -2.86
C ASN A 109 -27.80 8.34 -3.42
N LYS A 110 -27.62 8.34 -4.75
CA LYS A 110 -26.51 7.63 -5.40
C LYS A 110 -25.15 8.23 -5.03
N ALA A 111 -25.03 9.56 -5.02
CA ALA A 111 -23.80 10.25 -4.66
C ALA A 111 -23.45 10.08 -3.17
N GLU A 112 -24.45 10.12 -2.27
CA GLU A 112 -24.29 9.84 -0.84
C GLU A 112 -23.86 8.39 -0.58
N ALA A 113 -24.45 7.42 -1.28
CA ALA A 113 -24.02 6.03 -1.21
C ALA A 113 -22.57 5.83 -1.72
N CYS A 114 -22.18 6.53 -2.79
CA CYS A 114 -20.78 6.54 -3.24
C CYS A 114 -19.87 7.15 -2.18
N LEU A 115 -20.24 8.28 -1.58
CA LEU A 115 -19.44 8.95 -0.55
C LEU A 115 -19.25 8.09 0.70
N LEU A 116 -20.29 7.36 1.13
CA LEU A 116 -20.18 6.43 2.25
C LEU A 116 -19.05 5.42 2.02
N LYS A 117 -18.93 4.91 0.78
CA LYS A 117 -17.84 4.00 0.37
C LYS A 117 -16.44 4.63 0.40
N TYR A 118 -16.31 5.95 0.21
CA TYR A 118 -15.02 6.67 0.19
C TYR A 118 -14.62 7.26 1.55
N VAL A 119 -15.60 7.64 2.37
CA VAL A 119 -15.39 8.36 3.64
C VAL A 119 -15.26 7.43 4.81
N GLU A 120 -15.93 6.27 4.80
CA GLU A 120 -15.82 5.32 5.90
C GLU A 120 -14.34 4.98 6.13
N PRO A 121 -13.75 5.53 7.21
CA PRO A 121 -12.37 5.25 7.52
C PRO A 121 -12.36 3.80 7.95
N HIS A 122 -11.54 2.99 7.29
CA HIS A 122 -11.40 1.57 7.58
C HIS A 122 -12.60 0.76 7.10
N SER A 123 -12.72 0.62 5.78
CA SER A 123 -13.42 -0.57 5.29
C SER A 123 -12.78 -1.79 5.97
N PRO A 124 -13.53 -2.80 6.41
CA PRO A 124 -12.96 -4.04 6.94
C PRO A 124 -11.85 -4.64 6.04
N SER A 125 -11.91 -4.34 4.74
CA SER A 125 -10.84 -4.63 3.77
C SER A 125 -9.51 -3.94 4.05
N ASP A 126 -9.53 -2.65 4.36
CA ASP A 126 -8.31 -1.87 4.60
C ASP A 126 -7.64 -2.34 5.89
N GLU A 127 -8.42 -2.64 6.93
CA GLU A 127 -7.88 -3.17 8.19
C GLU A 127 -7.28 -4.56 8.01
N LEU A 128 -7.98 -5.44 7.27
CA LEU A 128 -7.49 -6.78 6.97
C LEU A 128 -6.20 -6.71 6.15
N TYR A 129 -6.20 -5.92 5.07
CA TYR A 129 -5.02 -5.73 4.23
C TYR A 129 -3.87 -5.11 5.02
N SER A 130 -4.19 -4.13 5.88
CA SER A 130 -3.24 -3.51 6.78
C SER A 130 -2.54 -4.56 7.65
N ARG A 131 -3.36 -5.39 8.29
CA ARG A 131 -2.93 -6.48 9.18
C ARG A 131 -2.09 -7.54 8.46
N ILE A 132 -2.53 -8.01 7.28
CA ILE A 132 -1.80 -9.01 6.49
C ILE A 132 -0.38 -8.55 6.21
N LEU A 133 -0.25 -7.36 5.64
CA LEU A 133 1.08 -6.89 5.25
C LEU A 133 1.95 -6.54 6.47
N ARG A 134 1.37 -6.13 7.61
CA ARG A 134 2.14 -5.97 8.87
C ARG A 134 2.65 -7.33 9.39
N ASP A 135 1.81 -8.36 9.30
CA ASP A 135 2.21 -9.73 9.64
C ASP A 135 3.32 -10.23 8.70
N GLU A 136 3.28 -9.87 7.42
CA GLU A 136 4.33 -10.19 6.45
C GLU A 136 5.66 -9.50 6.74
N LEU A 137 5.63 -8.22 7.11
CA LEU A 137 6.82 -7.49 7.53
C LEU A 137 7.44 -8.12 8.78
N ALA A 138 6.61 -8.45 9.77
CA ALA A 138 7.07 -9.12 10.98
C ALA A 138 7.60 -10.54 10.71
N ALA A 139 6.97 -11.31 9.82
CA ALA A 139 7.48 -12.62 9.40
C ALA A 139 8.86 -12.50 8.74
N SER A 140 9.04 -11.50 7.85
CA SER A 140 10.32 -11.22 7.19
C SER A 140 11.39 -10.83 8.19
N TYR A 141 11.05 -10.01 9.18
CA TYR A 141 11.96 -9.65 10.26
C TYR A 141 12.39 -10.89 11.06
N HIS A 142 11.45 -11.73 11.50
CA HIS A 142 11.78 -12.94 12.26
C HIS A 142 12.57 -13.97 11.43
N ALA A 143 12.28 -14.11 10.13
CA ALA A 143 13.09 -14.93 9.24
C ALA A 143 14.53 -14.39 9.09
N GLY A 144 14.70 -13.07 9.04
CA GLY A 144 16.00 -12.41 9.07
C GLY A 144 16.78 -12.69 10.37
N LEU A 145 16.10 -12.74 11.52
CA LEU A 145 16.73 -13.16 12.78
C LEU A 145 17.25 -14.59 12.70
N THR A 146 16.45 -15.50 12.12
CA THR A 146 16.86 -16.89 11.90
C THR A 146 18.06 -16.99 10.97
N ALA A 147 18.06 -16.24 9.88
CA ALA A 147 19.18 -16.16 8.94
C ALA A 147 20.47 -15.65 9.61
N GLY A 148 20.35 -14.75 10.59
CA GLY A 148 21.46 -14.26 11.42
C GLY A 148 21.89 -15.21 12.55
N GLY A 149 21.24 -16.37 12.70
CA GLY A 149 21.57 -17.41 13.66
C GLY A 149 20.72 -17.42 14.94
N GLU A 150 19.71 -16.55 15.07
CA GLU A 150 18.80 -16.58 16.20
C GLU A 150 17.72 -17.66 16.02
N THR A 151 17.58 -18.58 16.97
CA THR A 151 16.53 -19.61 16.87
C THR A 151 15.16 -19.01 17.17
N ASN A 152 14.25 -19.04 16.19
CA ASN A 152 12.84 -18.70 16.37
C ASN A 152 11.94 -19.50 15.40
N ASP A 153 10.66 -19.67 15.74
CA ASP A 153 9.65 -20.32 14.90
C ASP A 153 8.81 -19.27 14.16
N TRP A 154 9.43 -18.47 13.30
CA TRP A 154 8.74 -17.43 12.55
C TRP A 154 7.65 -18.00 11.64
N LEU A 155 7.86 -19.19 11.08
CA LEU A 155 6.89 -19.81 10.16
C LEU A 155 5.65 -20.29 10.91
N GLY A 156 5.82 -20.93 12.09
CA GLY A 156 4.70 -21.30 12.96
C GLY A 156 3.96 -20.07 13.52
N TRP A 157 4.71 -19.03 13.90
CA TRP A 157 4.14 -17.73 14.27
C TRP A 157 3.29 -17.15 13.14
N TYR A 158 3.84 -17.10 11.91
CA TYR A 158 3.17 -16.50 10.77
C TYR A 158 1.93 -17.30 10.35
N ARG A 159 1.99 -18.63 10.35
CA ARG A 159 0.82 -19.50 10.14
C ARG A 159 -0.28 -19.25 11.17
N THR A 160 0.08 -19.07 12.44
CA THR A 160 -0.86 -18.78 13.52
C THR A 160 -1.56 -17.44 13.31
N ARG A 161 -0.82 -16.42 12.83
CA ARG A 161 -1.39 -15.11 12.48
C ARG A 161 -2.33 -15.22 11.27
N ALA A 162 -1.88 -15.90 10.21
CA ALA A 162 -2.65 -16.09 8.98
C ALA A 162 -3.98 -16.81 9.21
N ALA A 163 -4.03 -17.77 10.14
CA ALA A 163 -5.26 -18.47 10.51
C ALA A 163 -6.34 -17.56 11.15
N ARG A 164 -5.98 -16.35 11.58
CA ARG A 164 -6.88 -15.35 12.20
C ARG A 164 -7.26 -14.22 11.24
N TRP A 165 -6.82 -14.28 9.99
CA TRP A 165 -7.24 -13.33 8.96
C TRP A 165 -8.70 -13.61 8.61
N ASP A 166 -9.60 -12.84 9.23
CA ASP A 166 -11.03 -12.90 8.93
C ASP A 166 -11.29 -12.22 7.59
N ILE A 167 -11.35 -13.01 6.52
CA ILE A 167 -11.62 -12.54 5.17
C ILE A 167 -13.13 -12.39 5.03
N PRO A 168 -13.69 -11.17 4.95
CA PRO A 168 -15.13 -10.99 4.81
C PRO A 168 -15.60 -11.70 3.54
N GLY A 169 -16.55 -12.62 3.69
CA GLY A 169 -17.23 -13.25 2.57
C GLY A 169 -18.19 -12.27 1.90
N SER A 170 -17.69 -11.35 1.07
CA SER A 170 -18.54 -10.56 0.17
C SER A 170 -18.30 -10.99 -1.29
N PRO A 171 -19.26 -11.67 -1.93
CA PRO A 171 -19.14 -12.11 -3.32
C PRO A 171 -19.23 -11.00 -4.38
N GLU A 172 -19.42 -9.73 -4.00
CA GLU A 172 -19.94 -8.72 -4.94
C GLU A 172 -18.94 -7.61 -5.32
N ASN A 173 -17.72 -7.62 -4.78
CA ASN A 173 -16.67 -6.65 -5.13
C ASN A 173 -15.39 -7.36 -5.61
N SER A 174 -14.92 -7.02 -6.81
CA SER A 174 -13.71 -7.58 -7.44
C SER A 174 -12.44 -7.39 -6.59
N TRP A 175 -12.38 -6.35 -5.76
CA TRP A 175 -11.29 -6.11 -4.82
C TRP A 175 -11.19 -7.15 -3.70
N TYR A 176 -12.33 -7.55 -3.11
CA TYR A 176 -12.37 -8.57 -2.04
C TYR A 176 -11.95 -9.94 -2.56
N ALA A 177 -12.43 -10.31 -3.75
CA ALA A 177 -12.02 -11.54 -4.42
C ALA A 177 -10.50 -11.55 -4.68
N ARG A 178 -9.91 -10.41 -5.08
CA ARG A 178 -8.47 -10.29 -5.32
C ARG A 178 -7.64 -10.38 -4.04
N ILE A 179 -8.03 -9.69 -2.97
CA ILE A 179 -7.34 -9.83 -1.67
C ILE A 179 -7.44 -11.28 -1.19
N LYS A 180 -8.64 -11.87 -1.24
CA LYS A 180 -8.86 -13.26 -0.85
C LYS A 180 -8.00 -14.21 -1.67
N GLU A 181 -7.92 -14.03 -2.99
CA GLU A 181 -7.07 -14.85 -3.86
C GLU A 181 -5.58 -14.69 -3.52
N GLN A 182 -5.10 -13.46 -3.28
CA GLN A 182 -3.71 -13.21 -2.87
C GLN A 182 -3.42 -13.88 -1.53
N VAL A 183 -4.30 -13.71 -0.55
CA VAL A 183 -4.20 -14.34 0.78
C VAL A 183 -4.24 -15.86 0.68
N ASP A 184 -5.19 -16.42 -0.08
CA ASP A 184 -5.32 -17.87 -0.29
C ASP A 184 -4.09 -18.43 -1.02
N THR A 185 -3.50 -17.68 -1.95
CA THR A 185 -2.25 -18.05 -2.62
C THR A 185 -1.09 -18.04 -1.63
N ARG A 186 -1.03 -17.03 -0.76
CA ARG A 186 0.00 -16.88 0.26
C ARG A 186 -0.08 -17.98 1.33
N ILE A 187 -1.29 -18.26 1.81
CA ILE A 187 -1.59 -19.38 2.71
C ILE A 187 -1.21 -20.72 2.05
N ARG A 188 -1.49 -20.89 0.76
CA ARG A 188 -1.04 -22.06 0.00
C ARG A 188 0.48 -22.17 -0.06
N GLN A 189 1.21 -21.08 -0.31
CA GLN A 189 2.68 -21.09 -0.24
C GLN A 189 3.17 -21.51 1.15
N LEU A 190 2.54 -21.00 2.22
CA LEU A 190 2.87 -21.35 3.60
C LEU A 190 2.64 -22.83 3.95
N ILE A 191 1.68 -23.49 3.30
CA ILE A 191 1.27 -24.87 3.61
C ILE A 191 1.94 -25.88 2.66
N VAL A 192 1.97 -25.59 1.36
CA VAL A 192 2.36 -26.54 0.30
C VAL A 192 3.85 -26.46 -0.01
N GLU A 193 4.45 -25.27 0.00
CA GLU A 193 5.86 -25.05 -0.33
C GLU A 193 6.59 -24.26 0.77
N PRO A 194 6.54 -24.68 2.05
CA PRO A 194 7.16 -23.93 3.13
C PRO A 194 8.67 -23.77 2.95
N GLN A 195 9.34 -24.77 2.37
CA GLN A 195 10.78 -24.71 2.15
C GLN A 195 11.17 -23.59 1.18
N ARG A 196 10.39 -23.37 0.12
CA ARG A 196 10.67 -22.27 -0.82
C ARG A 196 10.56 -20.91 -0.16
N LEU A 197 9.63 -20.76 0.78
CA LEU A 197 9.47 -19.53 1.54
C LEU A 197 10.62 -19.36 2.55
N ILE A 198 11.03 -20.45 3.21
CA ILE A 198 12.21 -20.48 4.08
C ILE A 198 13.44 -20.06 3.28
N ASP A 199 13.71 -20.70 2.16
CA ASP A 199 14.88 -20.41 1.31
C ASP A 199 14.87 -18.95 0.83
N ALA A 200 13.69 -18.35 0.61
CA ALA A 200 13.56 -16.97 0.16
C ALA A 200 13.67 -15.94 1.30
N MET A 201 13.26 -16.27 2.51
CA MET A 201 13.15 -15.31 3.63
C MET A 201 14.28 -15.46 4.66
N GLU A 202 14.84 -16.64 4.83
CA GLU A 202 16.00 -16.89 5.71
C GLU A 202 17.32 -16.56 5.00
N GLN A 203 17.39 -15.39 4.38
CA GLN A 203 18.60 -14.86 3.77
C GLN A 203 18.81 -13.41 4.21
N LEU A 204 20.01 -13.11 4.71
CA LEU A 204 20.44 -11.73 4.91
C LEU A 204 21.14 -11.22 3.64
N PRO A 205 20.87 -9.99 3.21
CA PRO A 205 21.71 -9.33 2.22
C PRO A 205 23.18 -9.36 2.63
N THR A 206 24.08 -9.70 1.70
CA THR A 206 25.52 -9.84 1.98
C THR A 206 26.14 -8.56 2.54
N TYR A 207 25.66 -7.39 2.10
CA TYR A 207 26.13 -6.09 2.57
C TYR A 207 25.74 -5.76 4.03
N TRP A 208 24.86 -6.54 4.66
CA TRP A 208 24.58 -6.42 6.10
C TRP A 208 25.59 -7.18 6.95
N THR A 209 26.24 -8.21 6.41
CA THR A 209 27.22 -9.04 7.13
C THR A 209 28.66 -8.67 6.77
N GLU A 210 28.88 -8.08 5.60
CA GLU A 210 30.19 -7.62 5.14
C GLU A 210 30.57 -6.25 5.73
N LYS A 211 31.85 -6.09 6.04
CA LYS A 211 32.42 -4.77 6.36
C LYS A 211 32.65 -3.99 5.08
N GLN A 212 32.51 -2.66 5.16
CA GLN A 212 32.80 -1.80 4.02
C GLN A 212 34.25 -2.04 3.53
N PRO A 213 34.47 -2.24 2.23
CA PRO A 213 35.83 -2.28 1.70
C PRO A 213 36.53 -0.94 1.94
N PRO A 214 37.82 -0.94 2.30
CA PRO A 214 38.56 0.30 2.49
C PRO A 214 38.59 1.10 1.17
N GLY A 215 38.01 2.31 1.19
CA GLY A 215 37.97 3.23 0.04
C GLY A 215 36.60 3.45 -0.61
N SER A 216 35.53 2.80 -0.12
CA SER A 216 34.18 2.90 -0.72
C SER A 216 33.25 3.91 -0.03
N ALA A 217 33.77 4.83 0.78
CA ALA A 217 32.95 5.90 1.35
C ALA A 217 32.45 6.80 0.20
N ARG A 218 31.14 6.78 -0.07
CA ARG A 218 30.52 7.76 -0.97
C ARG A 218 30.81 9.16 -0.39
N GLY A 219 31.54 9.96 -1.17
CA GLY A 219 31.64 11.41 -0.97
C GLY A 219 30.38 12.11 -1.45
#